data_AF-A0AAJ0G445-F1
#
_entry.id   AF-A0AAJ0G445-F1
#
_cell.length_a   1.000
_cell.length_b   1.000
_cell.length_c   1.000
_cell.angle_alpha   90.00
_cell.angle_beta   90.00
_cell.angle_gamma   90.00
#
_symmetry.space_group_name_H-M   'P 1'
#
loop_
_entity.id
_entity.type
_entity.pdbx_description
1 polymer ?
#
loop_
_entity_poly.entity_id
_entity_poly.type
_entity_poly.pdbx_seq_one_letter_code
_entity_poly.pdbx_strand_id
1 'polypeptide(L)'
;MSSALDAEDRQLATTEHETAKTLLKSAAELCKQGFRDADALSHAVSEALKLLQRGWYEEVTAEELKAIKRAMVTGFRGIATHSGHWYNCANGHPFAIGECGMPMELARCPECSARIGGQSH
;
A
#
# COMPACT_ATOMS: atom_id res chain seq x y z
N MET A 1 -20.87 -3.03 -13.94
CA MET A 1 -20.31 -2.71 -15.28
C MET A 1 -19.42 -1.45 -15.21
N SER A 2 -18.53 -1.34 -14.22
CA SER A 2 -17.64 -0.15 -14.04
C SER A 2 -16.22 -0.35 -14.58
N SER A 3 -15.76 -1.60 -14.73
CA SER A 3 -14.33 -1.91 -14.96
C SER A 3 -13.76 -1.44 -16.32
N ALA A 4 -14.60 -1.30 -17.35
CA ALA A 4 -14.15 -0.95 -18.70
C ALA A 4 -13.88 0.55 -18.88
N LEU A 5 -14.72 1.41 -18.27
CA LEU A 5 -14.54 2.87 -18.29
C LEU A 5 -13.23 3.26 -17.58
N ASP A 6 -12.95 2.62 -16.44
CA ASP A 6 -11.68 2.83 -15.71
C ASP A 6 -10.46 2.36 -16.52
N ALA A 7 -10.60 1.36 -17.41
CA ALA A 7 -9.50 0.85 -18.22
C ALA A 7 -9.18 1.76 -19.41
N GLU A 8 -10.20 2.29 -20.09
CA GLU A 8 -10.05 3.24 -21.18
C GLU A 8 -9.47 4.57 -20.66
N ASP A 9 -9.94 5.06 -19.52
CA ASP A 9 -9.42 6.28 -18.90
C ASP A 9 -7.94 6.14 -18.47
N ARG A 10 -7.54 4.95 -17.99
CA ARG A 10 -6.13 4.64 -17.70
C ARG A 10 -5.28 4.59 -18.97
N GLN A 11 -5.80 3.96 -20.01
CA GLN A 11 -5.10 3.89 -21.28
C GLN A 11 -4.94 5.29 -21.88
N LEU A 12 -5.96 6.13 -21.79
CA LEU A 12 -5.89 7.53 -22.16
C LEU A 12 -4.84 8.27 -21.32
N ALA A 13 -4.88 8.19 -20.00
CA ALA A 13 -3.92 8.86 -19.12
C ALA A 13 -2.47 8.46 -19.39
N THR A 14 -2.21 7.17 -19.62
CA THR A 14 -0.86 6.68 -19.98
C THR A 14 -0.42 7.19 -21.35
N THR A 15 -1.31 7.22 -22.34
CA THR A 15 -0.99 7.77 -23.67
C THR A 15 -0.73 9.26 -23.64
N GLU A 16 -1.53 10.03 -22.89
CA GLU A 16 -1.34 11.48 -22.70
C GLU A 16 -0.03 11.77 -21.98
N HIS A 17 0.33 10.97 -20.97
CA HIS A 17 1.61 11.09 -20.26
C HIS A 17 2.82 10.89 -21.17
N GLU A 18 2.81 9.82 -21.96
CA GLU A 18 3.90 9.53 -22.90
C GLU A 18 3.96 10.59 -24.03
N THR A 19 2.81 11.11 -24.44
CA THR A 19 2.73 12.22 -25.39
C THR A 19 3.34 13.49 -24.80
N ALA A 20 2.99 13.85 -23.56
CA ALA A 20 3.56 15.00 -22.86
C ALA A 20 5.09 14.89 -22.71
N LYS A 21 5.61 13.72 -22.33
CA LYS A 21 7.06 13.47 -22.27
C LYS A 21 7.73 13.65 -23.62
N THR A 22 7.12 13.14 -24.68
CA THR A 22 7.67 13.23 -26.04
C THR A 22 7.74 14.68 -26.50
N LEU A 23 6.66 15.44 -26.29
CA LEU A 23 6.60 16.87 -26.62
C LEU A 23 7.63 17.69 -25.83
N LEU A 24 7.79 17.42 -24.53
CA LEU A 24 8.79 18.11 -23.70
C LEU A 24 10.23 17.79 -24.13
N LYS A 25 10.51 16.55 -24.55
CA LYS A 25 11.82 16.20 -25.13
C LYS A 25 12.08 16.96 -26.43
N SER A 26 11.09 17.05 -27.32
CA SER A 26 11.21 17.86 -28.54
C SER A 26 11.43 19.34 -28.22
N ALA A 27 10.73 19.88 -27.23
CA ALA A 27 10.93 21.26 -26.76
C ALA A 27 12.36 21.49 -26.22
N ALA A 28 12.93 20.51 -25.51
CA ALA A 28 14.31 20.59 -25.04
C ALA A 28 15.32 20.63 -26.21
N GLU A 29 15.08 19.88 -27.29
CA GLU A 29 15.92 19.94 -28.49
C GLU A 29 15.79 21.28 -29.22
N LEU A 30 14.58 21.85 -29.29
CA LEU A 30 14.36 23.18 -29.86
C LEU A 30 15.12 24.27 -29.10
N CYS A 31 15.22 24.17 -27.77
CA CYS A 31 16.00 25.10 -26.96
C CYS A 31 17.49 25.15 -27.36
N LYS A 32 18.03 24.07 -27.93
CA LYS A 32 19.42 24.03 -28.41
C LYS A 32 19.64 24.80 -29.71
N GLN A 33 18.58 25.11 -30.46
CA GLN A 33 18.67 25.80 -31.75
C GLN A 33 18.86 27.32 -31.60
N GLY A 34 18.71 27.86 -30.38
CA GLY A 34 18.97 29.26 -30.06
C GLY A 34 17.86 30.20 -30.53
N PHE A 35 17.01 30.62 -29.60
CA PHE A 35 16.01 31.67 -29.80
C PHE A 35 15.93 32.56 -28.55
N ARG A 36 15.23 33.69 -28.65
CA ARG A 36 15.06 34.61 -27.50
C ARG A 36 14.36 33.87 -26.36
N ASP A 37 14.93 33.93 -25.16
CA ASP A 37 14.45 33.24 -23.95
C ASP A 37 14.62 31.70 -23.95
N ALA A 38 15.46 31.14 -24.83
CA ALA A 38 15.72 29.70 -24.89
C ALA A 38 16.21 29.10 -23.55
N ASP A 39 17.02 29.83 -22.78
CA ASP A 39 17.48 29.38 -21.46
C ASP A 39 16.33 29.25 -20.46
N ALA A 40 15.40 30.21 -20.46
CA ALA A 40 14.23 30.20 -19.58
C ALA A 40 13.29 29.03 -19.93
N LEU A 41 13.05 28.79 -21.22
CA LEU A 41 12.26 27.64 -21.66
C LEU A 41 12.97 26.33 -21.34
N SER A 42 14.28 26.24 -21.57
CA SER A 42 15.07 25.04 -21.27
C SER A 42 14.97 24.65 -19.79
N HIS A 43 15.05 25.64 -18.90
CA HIS A 43 14.89 25.43 -17.47
C HIS A 43 13.48 24.91 -17.12
N ALA A 44 12.43 25.55 -17.65
CA ALA A 44 11.06 25.14 -17.42
C ALA A 44 10.77 23.71 -17.93
N VAL A 45 11.27 23.37 -19.13
CA VAL A 45 11.15 22.03 -19.71
C VAL A 45 11.87 20.98 -18.87
N SER A 46 13.06 21.30 -18.36
CA SER A 46 13.84 20.41 -17.49
C SER A 46 13.09 20.09 -16.19
N GLU A 47 12.51 21.10 -15.54
CA GLU A 47 11.72 20.90 -14.32
C GLU A 47 10.44 20.11 -14.59
N ALA A 48 9.73 20.40 -15.68
CA ALA A 48 8.55 19.63 -16.08
C ALA A 48 8.87 18.15 -16.34
N LEU A 49 9.99 17.86 -17.02
CA LEU A 49 10.44 16.48 -17.23
C LEU A 49 10.77 15.76 -15.92
N LYS A 50 11.41 16.43 -14.95
CA LYS A 50 11.67 15.85 -13.62
C LYS A 50 10.39 15.50 -12.88
N LEU A 51 9.37 16.36 -12.97
CA LEU A 51 8.07 16.11 -12.37
C LEU A 51 7.38 14.88 -12.99
N LEU A 52 7.45 14.73 -14.32
CA LEU A 52 6.88 13.58 -15.03
C LEU A 52 7.68 12.28 -14.86
N GLN A 53 8.95 12.36 -14.43
CA GLN A 53 9.80 11.19 -14.13
C GLN A 53 9.61 10.64 -12.73
N ARG A 54 9.17 11.47 -11.77
CA ARG A 54 8.79 10.97 -10.44
C ARG A 54 7.56 10.10 -10.62
N GLY A 55 7.69 8.82 -10.25
CA GLY A 55 6.65 7.79 -10.45
C GLY A 55 5.26 8.35 -10.17
N TRP A 56 4.46 8.46 -11.22
CA TRP A 56 3.08 8.86 -11.08
C TRP A 56 2.33 7.72 -10.37
N TYR A 57 1.27 8.08 -9.66
CA TYR A 57 0.36 7.15 -9.00
C TYR A 57 -0.15 6.13 -10.03
N GLU A 58 0.33 4.90 -9.91
CA GLU A 58 -0.18 3.75 -10.63
C GLU A 58 -1.13 3.05 -9.67
N GLU A 59 -2.42 2.98 -10.02
CA GLU A 59 -3.38 2.27 -9.19
C GLU A 59 -2.95 0.80 -9.07
N VAL A 60 -2.76 0.35 -7.83
CA VAL A 60 -2.41 -1.04 -7.51
C VAL A 60 -3.43 -1.97 -8.16
N THR A 61 -2.97 -2.84 -9.05
CA THR A 61 -3.85 -3.78 -9.78
C THR A 61 -4.61 -4.70 -8.81
N ALA A 62 -5.72 -5.29 -9.25
CA ALA A 62 -6.47 -6.22 -8.41
C ALA A 62 -5.60 -7.41 -7.96
N GLU A 63 -4.69 -7.86 -8.82
CA GLU A 63 -3.71 -8.90 -8.58
C GLU A 63 -2.66 -8.47 -7.54
N GLU A 64 -2.10 -7.26 -7.67
CA GLU A 64 -1.16 -6.72 -6.69
C GLU A 64 -1.83 -6.47 -5.34
N LEU A 65 -3.06 -5.95 -5.35
CA LEU A 65 -3.86 -5.76 -4.14
C LEU A 65 -4.14 -7.11 -3.47
N LYS A 66 -4.41 -8.16 -4.24
CA LYS A 66 -4.57 -9.54 -3.75
C LYS A 66 -3.26 -10.11 -3.21
N ALA A 67 -2.12 -9.81 -3.84
CA ALA A 67 -0.80 -10.21 -3.37
C ALA A 67 -0.44 -9.52 -2.04
N ILE A 68 -0.71 -8.21 -1.93
CA ILE A 68 -0.55 -7.44 -0.69
C ILE A 68 -1.44 -8.01 0.41
N LYS A 69 -2.74 -8.20 0.13
CA LYS A 69 -3.68 -8.82 1.08
C LYS A 69 -3.21 -10.19 1.55
N ARG A 70 -2.72 -11.04 0.64
CA ARG A 70 -2.16 -12.35 0.99
C ARG A 70 -0.96 -12.21 1.91
N ALA A 71 0.01 -11.35 1.58
CA ALA A 71 1.18 -11.11 2.41
C ALA A 71 0.81 -10.56 3.81
N MET A 72 -0.16 -9.65 3.89
CA MET A 72 -0.65 -9.09 5.15
C MET A 72 -1.40 -10.09 6.02
N VAL A 73 -2.07 -11.09 5.45
CA VAL A 73 -2.84 -12.09 6.21
C VAL A 73 -1.98 -13.30 6.57
N THR A 74 -1.25 -13.86 5.60
CA THR A 74 -0.56 -15.16 5.74
C THR A 74 0.95 -15.06 5.96
N GLY A 75 1.53 -13.86 5.94
CA GLY A 75 2.96 -13.66 6.17
C GLY A 75 3.40 -14.02 7.58
N PHE A 76 4.71 -14.12 7.81
CA PHE A 76 5.32 -14.42 9.12
C PHE A 76 4.98 -13.40 10.24
N ARG A 77 4.51 -12.21 9.86
CA ARG A 77 3.95 -11.16 10.74
C ARG A 77 2.51 -10.79 10.35
N GLY A 78 1.81 -11.70 9.67
CA GLY A 78 0.49 -11.45 9.13
C GLY A 78 -0.58 -11.35 10.22
N ILE A 79 -1.69 -10.69 9.91
CA ILE A 79 -2.80 -10.53 10.85
C ILE A 79 -3.36 -11.89 11.30
N ALA A 80 -3.31 -12.94 10.46
CA ALA A 80 -3.73 -14.27 10.89
C ALA A 80 -2.71 -14.98 11.81
N THR A 81 -1.46 -14.52 11.87
CA THR A 81 -0.48 -15.02 12.85
C THR A 81 -0.53 -14.24 14.17
N HIS A 82 -1.20 -13.09 14.20
CA HIS A 82 -1.40 -12.24 15.40
C HIS A 82 -2.86 -12.12 15.84
N SER A 83 -3.79 -12.81 15.17
CA SER A 83 -5.19 -12.85 15.60
C SER A 83 -5.27 -13.58 16.93
N GLY A 84 -5.79 -12.90 17.95
CA GLY A 84 -5.83 -13.43 19.30
C GLY A 84 -6.38 -14.86 19.38
N HIS A 85 -5.70 -15.72 20.13
CA HIS A 85 -6.12 -17.11 20.31
C HIS A 85 -7.26 -17.19 21.31
N TRP A 86 -8.21 -18.08 21.03
CA TRP A 86 -9.31 -18.42 21.92
C TRP A 86 -8.88 -19.54 22.87
N TYR A 87 -9.17 -19.36 24.15
CA TYR A 87 -8.88 -20.32 25.21
C TYR A 87 -10.10 -20.50 26.10
N ASN A 88 -10.11 -21.61 26.84
CA ASN A 88 -11.15 -21.90 27.82
C ASN A 88 -10.55 -21.90 29.22
N CYS A 89 -11.28 -21.36 30.20
CA CYS A 89 -10.92 -21.53 31.60
C CYS A 89 -11.13 -23.00 32.05
N ALA A 90 -10.68 -23.36 33.25
CA ALA A 90 -10.86 -24.73 33.80
C ALA A 90 -12.33 -25.18 33.86
N ASN A 91 -13.29 -24.25 33.88
CA ASN A 91 -14.73 -24.51 33.88
C ASN A 91 -15.37 -24.39 32.48
N GLY A 92 -14.59 -24.18 31.42
CA GLY A 92 -15.07 -24.19 30.03
C GLY A 92 -15.50 -22.85 29.42
N HIS A 93 -15.50 -21.74 30.18
CA HIS A 93 -15.84 -20.42 29.61
C HIS A 93 -14.78 -19.90 28.63
N PRO A 94 -15.16 -19.48 27.41
CA PRO A 94 -14.24 -19.01 26.38
C PRO A 94 -13.75 -17.57 26.63
N PHE A 95 -12.48 -17.30 26.34
CA PHE A 95 -11.88 -15.97 26.38
C PHE A 95 -10.82 -15.80 25.27
N ALA A 96 -10.56 -14.57 24.86
CA ALA A 96 -9.61 -14.24 23.78
C ALA A 96 -8.38 -13.48 24.32
N ILE A 97 -7.19 -13.79 23.79
CA ILE A 97 -5.91 -13.13 24.15
C ILE A 97 -5.40 -12.33 22.95
N GLY A 98 -5.49 -10.99 23.02
CA GLY A 98 -5.40 -10.12 21.84
C GLY A 98 -4.00 -9.84 21.26
N GLU A 99 -2.95 -9.66 22.07
CA GLU A 99 -1.73 -8.97 21.57
C GLU A 99 -0.43 -9.79 21.51
N CYS A 100 -0.31 -10.92 22.22
CA CYS A 100 0.98 -11.64 22.29
C CYS A 100 0.96 -13.09 21.79
N GLY A 101 -0.16 -13.58 21.27
CA GLY A 101 -0.27 -14.97 20.82
C GLY A 101 -0.25 -16.02 21.94
N MET A 102 0.11 -15.67 23.18
CA MET A 102 0.16 -16.57 24.35
C MET A 102 -0.22 -15.86 25.67
N PRO A 103 -0.76 -16.60 26.67
CA PRO A 103 -1.15 -16.05 27.97
C PRO A 103 0.05 -15.65 28.83
N MET A 104 0.40 -14.37 28.80
CA MET A 104 1.52 -13.80 29.57
C MET A 104 1.11 -13.15 30.91
N GLU A 105 -0.19 -13.05 31.18
CA GLU A 105 -0.73 -12.45 32.40
C GLU A 105 -1.67 -13.42 33.12
N LEU A 106 -1.59 -13.45 34.45
CA LEU A 106 -2.61 -14.11 35.28
C LEU A 106 -3.83 -13.19 35.41
N ALA A 107 -4.97 -13.66 34.91
CA ALA A 107 -6.26 -13.01 35.08
C ALA A 107 -7.27 -13.97 35.74
N ARG A 108 -8.49 -13.47 35.98
CA ARG A 108 -9.62 -14.28 36.47
C ARG A 108 -10.70 -14.30 35.41
N CYS A 109 -11.32 -15.48 35.22
CA CYS A 109 -12.49 -15.61 34.38
C CYS A 109 -13.61 -14.69 34.90
N PRO A 110 -14.22 -13.84 34.07
CA PRO A 110 -15.28 -12.92 34.50
C PRO A 110 -16.56 -13.65 34.92
N GLU A 111 -16.76 -14.89 34.47
CA GLU A 111 -17.97 -15.67 34.76
C GLU A 111 -17.84 -16.51 36.04
N CYS A 112 -16.72 -17.23 36.21
CA CYS A 112 -16.57 -18.18 37.33
C CYS A 112 -15.40 -17.88 38.26
N SER A 113 -14.68 -16.77 38.04
CA SER A 113 -13.52 -16.35 38.84
C SER A 113 -12.35 -17.34 38.88
N ALA A 114 -12.40 -18.41 38.08
CA ALA A 114 -11.32 -19.36 37.91
C ALA A 114 -10.07 -18.66 37.36
N ARG A 115 -8.89 -19.14 37.76
CA ARG A 115 -7.62 -18.60 37.28
C ARG A 115 -7.48 -18.88 35.77
N ILE A 116 -7.19 -17.84 35.00
CA ILE A 116 -6.91 -17.92 33.55
C ILE A 116 -5.54 -17.28 33.29
N GLY A 117 -4.88 -17.73 32.22
CA GLY A 117 -3.55 -17.26 31.85
C GLY A 117 -2.38 -17.98 32.53
N GLY A 118 -1.15 -17.49 32.35
CA GLY A 118 0.09 -18.11 32.83
C GLY A 118 1.20 -17.07 33.03
N GLN A 119 2.28 -17.43 33.75
CA GLN A 119 3.45 -16.56 34.00
C GLN A 119 4.74 -17.08 33.36
N SER A 120 4.68 -18.11 32.51
CA SER A 120 5.89 -18.69 31.95
C SER A 120 5.70 -19.14 30.51
N HIS A 121 6.67 -18.72 29.72
CA HIS A 121 6.87 -19.02 28.32
C HIS A 121 7.45 -20.43 28.14
#